data_AF-A0A354TQA7-F1
#
_entry.id   AF-A0A354TQA7-F1
#
_cell.length_a   1.000
_cell.length_b   1.000
_cell.length_c   1.000
_cell.angle_alpha   90.00
_cell.angle_beta   90.00
_cell.angle_gamma   90.00
#
_symmetry.space_group_name_H-M   'P 1'
#
loop_
_entity.id
_entity.type
_entity.pdbx_description
1 polymer ?
#
loop_
_entity_poly.entity_id
_entity_poly.type
_entity_poly.pdbx_seq_one_letter_code
_entity_poly.pdbx_strand_id
1 'polypeptide(L)'
;MGIIERSVLQSTFGLPSALMFFKNSRLFALTETFSLSQEELETQLTEQLFTPCSKYEKSRIGWVSPIDAAYAAEGEEEAPMLTHVIGDYIMVCAQKQDRLLPASVVRQETEEKVAEIEQRQARKIFRKEKRQIQDDVYA
;
A
#
# COMPACT_ATOMS: atom_id res chain seq x y z
N MET A 1 32.79 -10.74 20.45
CA MET A 1 32.40 -11.96 21.20
C MET A 1 31.52 -11.51 22.34
N GLY A 2 30.24 -11.87 22.30
CA GLY A 2 29.24 -11.39 23.26
C GLY A 2 27.86 -11.83 22.81
N ILE A 3 27.49 -13.04 23.20
CA ILE A 3 26.14 -13.61 23.03
C ILE A 3 25.30 -13.05 24.18
N ILE A 4 24.19 -12.39 23.85
CA ILE A 4 23.11 -12.14 24.80
C ILE A 4 21.82 -12.56 24.09
N GLU A 5 21.34 -13.75 24.44
CA GLU A 5 19.95 -14.15 24.22
C GLU A 5 19.03 -13.20 25.00
N ARG A 6 17.97 -12.71 24.35
CA ARG A 6 16.76 -12.27 25.07
C ARG A 6 15.55 -12.41 24.16
N SER A 7 15.02 -13.63 24.16
CA SER A 7 13.62 -13.89 23.94
C SER A 7 12.80 -13.24 25.07
N VAL A 8 11.60 -12.77 24.70
CA VAL A 8 10.51 -12.38 25.60
C VAL A 8 10.77 -11.13 26.46
N LEU A 9 10.46 -9.94 25.93
CA LEU A 9 9.94 -8.78 26.69
C LEU A 9 9.52 -7.67 25.71
N GLN A 10 8.49 -7.94 24.91
CA GLN A 10 7.93 -6.98 23.94
C GLN A 10 6.58 -6.39 24.39
N SER A 11 6.30 -6.30 25.69
CA SER A 11 4.91 -6.07 26.17
C SER A 11 4.68 -4.95 27.21
N THR A 12 5.64 -4.12 27.63
CA THR A 12 5.36 -3.19 28.75
C THR A 12 5.91 -1.76 28.65
N PHE A 13 6.33 -1.30 27.47
CA PHE A 13 6.59 0.13 27.27
C PHE A 13 5.93 0.60 25.98
N GLY A 14 4.87 1.40 26.13
CA GLY A 14 4.23 2.15 25.04
C GLY A 14 5.15 3.24 24.51
N LEU A 15 6.17 2.82 23.77
CA LEU A 15 6.93 3.70 22.90
C LEU A 15 6.10 3.89 21.61
N PRO A 16 5.93 5.13 21.10
CA PRO A 16 5.31 5.35 19.81
C PRO A 16 6.05 4.53 18.76
N SER A 17 5.30 3.87 17.90
CA SER A 17 5.79 2.84 17.00
C SER A 17 6.71 3.47 15.95
N ALA A 18 7.99 3.48 16.29
CA ALA A 18 9.15 3.52 15.42
C ALA A 18 9.57 4.89 14.82
N LEU A 19 10.65 5.43 15.40
CA LEU A 19 11.75 5.94 14.58
C LEU A 19 12.23 4.79 13.67
N MET A 20 11.68 4.71 12.46
CA MET A 20 12.07 3.67 11.50
C MET A 20 13.36 4.08 10.78
N PHE A 21 14.49 3.52 11.20
CA PHE A 21 15.71 3.57 10.40
C PHE A 21 15.53 2.79 9.09
N PHE A 22 16.13 3.28 8.01
CA PHE A 22 16.13 2.61 6.71
C PHE A 22 16.77 1.21 6.82
N LYS A 23 15.99 0.18 6.48
CA LYS A 23 16.51 -1.21 6.43
C LYS A 23 17.37 -1.48 5.19
N ASN A 24 17.14 -0.72 4.12
CA ASN A 24 17.82 -0.83 2.84
C ASN A 24 17.96 0.58 2.24
N SER A 25 19.01 0.81 1.46
CA SER A 25 19.21 2.07 0.73
C SER A 25 19.56 1.80 -0.74
N ARG A 26 19.08 2.69 -1.61
CA ARG A 26 19.48 2.78 -3.01
C ARG A 26 19.78 4.24 -3.29
N LEU A 27 20.97 4.51 -3.81
CA LEU A 27 21.41 5.86 -4.10
C LEU A 27 21.16 6.15 -5.58
N PHE A 28 20.56 7.31 -5.84
CA PHE A 28 20.30 7.82 -7.17
C PHE A 28 20.89 9.23 -7.26
N ALA A 29 21.62 9.51 -8.34
CA ALA A 29 22.10 10.85 -8.63
C ALA A 29 21.16 11.50 -9.65
N LEU A 30 20.63 12.67 -9.31
CA LEU A 30 19.87 13.48 -10.26
C LEU A 30 20.85 14.07 -11.29
N THR A 31 20.52 13.91 -12.56
CA THR A 31 21.32 14.48 -13.67
C THR A 31 21.09 15.97 -13.85
N GLU A 32 19.98 16.49 -13.33
CA GLU A 32 19.57 17.88 -13.38
C GLU A 32 19.42 18.43 -11.96
N THR A 33 19.53 19.76 -11.83
CA THR A 33 19.36 20.44 -10.55
C THR A 33 17.89 20.35 -10.10
N PHE A 34 17.67 19.92 -8.86
CA PHE A 34 16.34 19.92 -8.26
C PHE A 34 15.94 21.37 -7.93
N SER A 35 15.04 21.95 -8.72
CA SER A 35 14.62 23.35 -8.61
C SER A 35 13.27 23.56 -7.93
N LEU A 36 12.60 22.48 -7.50
CA LEU A 36 11.29 22.59 -6.87
C LEU A 36 11.43 23.13 -5.45
N SER A 37 10.63 24.16 -5.13
CA SER A 37 10.48 24.61 -3.75
C SER A 37 9.69 23.59 -2.92
N GLN A 38 9.82 23.65 -1.60
CA GLN A 38 9.10 22.77 -0.68
C GLN A 38 7.57 22.88 -0.87
N GLU A 39 7.05 24.08 -1.05
CA GLU A 39 5.61 24.34 -1.21
C GLU A 39 5.07 23.76 -2.53
N GLU A 40 5.82 23.90 -3.62
CA GLU A 40 5.47 23.31 -4.92
C GLU A 40 5.51 21.79 -4.86
N LEU A 41 6.51 21.23 -4.17
CA LEU A 41 6.63 19.79 -3.97
C LEU A 41 5.43 19.27 -3.16
N GLU A 42 5.12 19.91 -2.03
CA GLU A 42 3.97 19.53 -1.18
C GLU A 42 2.65 19.56 -1.95
N THR A 43 2.46 20.59 -2.79
CA THR A 43 1.28 20.73 -3.64
C THR A 43 1.17 19.56 -4.62
N GLN A 44 2.26 19.23 -5.33
CA GLN A 44 2.27 18.12 -6.29
C GLN A 44 2.07 16.75 -5.60
N LEU A 45 2.63 16.56 -4.40
CA LEU A 45 2.42 15.34 -3.64
C LEU A 45 0.97 15.21 -3.17
N THR A 46 0.33 16.34 -2.81
CA THR A 46 -1.07 16.39 -2.36
C THR A 46 -2.03 15.94 -3.46
N GLU A 47 -1.75 16.27 -4.72
CA GLU A 47 -2.53 15.78 -5.87
C GLU A 47 -2.51 14.24 -6.01
N GLN A 48 -1.48 13.59 -5.49
CA GLN A 48 -1.27 12.15 -5.57
C GLN A 48 -1.29 11.47 -4.19
N LEU A 49 -2.12 12.00 -3.28
CA LEU A 49 -2.37 11.38 -1.97
C LEU A 49 -2.75 9.91 -2.11
N PHE A 50 -2.21 9.10 -1.20
CA PHE A 50 -2.59 7.71 -1.10
C PHE A 50 -4.07 7.59 -0.79
N THR A 51 -4.79 6.84 -1.62
CA THR A 51 -6.15 6.41 -1.33
C THR A 51 -6.18 4.88 -1.31
N PRO A 52 -6.94 4.27 -0.38
CA PRO A 52 -7.06 2.82 -0.32
C PRO A 52 -7.53 2.24 -1.66
N CYS A 53 -6.98 1.07 -2.03
CA CYS A 53 -7.36 0.39 -3.27
C CYS A 53 -8.88 0.14 -3.33
N SER A 54 -9.50 0.52 -4.44
CA SER A 54 -10.87 0.08 -4.73
C SER A 54 -10.90 -1.44 -4.93
N LYS A 55 -12.09 -2.05 -4.80
CA LYS A 55 -12.25 -3.50 -4.95
C LYS A 55 -11.73 -4.01 -6.31
N TYR A 56 -11.84 -3.18 -7.33
CA TYR A 56 -11.46 -3.48 -8.72
C TYR A 56 -9.98 -3.19 -9.03
N GLU A 57 -9.24 -2.56 -8.11
CA GLU A 57 -7.85 -2.13 -8.33
C GLU A 57 -6.86 -3.17 -7.77
N LYS A 58 -5.94 -3.63 -8.64
CA LYS A 58 -4.92 -4.63 -8.28
C LYS A 58 -3.81 -4.07 -7.40
N SER A 59 -3.43 -2.82 -7.65
CA SER A 59 -2.37 -2.14 -6.92
C SER A 59 -2.58 -0.64 -6.99
N ARG A 60 -2.37 0.04 -5.88
CA ARG A 60 -2.36 1.50 -5.83
C ARG A 60 -1.13 1.99 -5.09
N ILE A 61 -0.57 3.08 -5.60
CA ILE A 61 0.53 3.80 -4.98
C ILE A 61 0.10 5.26 -4.78
N GLY A 62 0.52 5.86 -3.69
CA GLY A 62 0.35 7.28 -3.43
C GLY A 62 1.22 7.75 -2.28
N TRP A 63 1.18 9.05 -2.02
CA TRP A 63 2.01 9.69 -1.01
C TRP A 63 1.32 9.68 0.35
N VAL A 64 2.12 9.49 1.39
CA VAL A 64 1.69 9.52 2.79
C VAL A 64 2.68 10.33 3.61
N SER A 65 2.23 10.77 4.78
CA SER A 65 3.14 11.45 5.70
C SER A 65 4.30 10.54 6.09
N PRO A 66 5.56 11.01 6.03
CA PRO A 66 6.72 10.24 6.46
C PRO A 66 6.83 10.16 8.00
N ILE A 67 6.06 10.98 8.74
CA ILE A 67 6.00 10.99 10.20
C ILE A 67 4.65 10.40 10.63
N ASP A 68 4.67 9.64 11.72
CA ASP A 68 3.48 8.98 12.24
C ASP A 68 2.37 10.00 12.60
N ALA A 69 1.12 9.63 12.32
CA ALA A 69 -0.07 10.44 12.59
C ALA A 69 -0.25 10.75 14.09
N ALA A 70 0.47 10.04 14.98
CA ALA A 70 0.51 10.33 16.41
C ALA A 70 1.26 11.62 16.77
N TYR A 71 2.09 12.16 15.86
CA TYR A 71 2.73 13.47 16.01
C TYR A 71 2.03 14.56 15.20
N ALA A 72 1.08 14.21 14.33
CA ALA A 72 0.10 15.16 13.86
C ALA A 72 -0.76 15.51 15.08
N ALA A 73 -0.68 16.77 15.51
CA ALA A 73 -1.33 17.22 16.73
C ALA A 73 -2.78 16.70 16.77
N GLU A 74 -3.13 16.00 17.85
CA GLU A 74 -4.50 15.60 18.11
C GLU A 74 -5.40 16.84 18.05
N GLY A 75 -6.11 17.04 16.94
CA GLY A 75 -7.08 18.13 16.80
C GLY A 75 -7.02 18.98 15.53
N GLU A 76 -6.08 18.77 14.59
CA GLU A 76 -6.05 19.56 13.36
C GLU A 76 -6.65 18.78 12.18
N GLU A 77 -7.76 19.29 11.64
CA GLU A 77 -8.32 18.97 10.32
C GLU A 77 -7.40 19.48 9.17
N GLU A 78 -6.10 19.54 9.40
CA GLU A 78 -5.13 20.00 8.42
C GLU A 78 -4.64 18.82 7.56
N ALA A 79 -4.31 19.13 6.30
CA ALA A 79 -3.81 18.14 5.36
C ALA A 79 -2.54 17.47 5.93
N PRO A 80 -2.38 16.14 5.77
CA PRO A 80 -1.22 15.45 6.29
C PRO A 80 0.05 16.01 5.64
N MET A 81 1.05 16.43 6.43
CA MET A 81 2.34 16.88 5.89
C MET A 81 3.04 15.72 5.16
N LEU A 82 3.20 15.84 3.83
CA LEU A 82 3.78 14.84 2.94
C LEU A 82 5.29 14.98 2.77
N THR A 83 5.83 16.16 3.03
CA THR A 83 7.27 16.43 3.10
C THR A 83 7.74 16.63 4.54
N HIS A 84 8.92 16.09 4.84
CA HIS A 84 9.65 16.44 6.05
C HIS A 84 11.04 16.96 5.68
N VAL A 85 11.34 18.20 6.03
CA VAL A 85 12.57 18.90 5.64
C VAL A 85 13.45 19.14 6.86
N ILE A 86 14.72 18.76 6.75
CA ILE A 86 15.77 19.06 7.73
C ILE A 86 16.98 19.64 6.98
N GLY A 87 17.18 20.95 7.06
CA GLY A 87 18.21 21.64 6.29
C GLY A 87 17.99 21.44 4.79
N ASP A 88 18.99 20.90 4.09
CA ASP A 88 18.93 20.62 2.66
C ASP A 88 18.39 19.21 2.33
N TYR A 89 17.94 18.46 3.33
CA TYR A 89 17.41 17.11 3.15
C TYR A 89 15.88 17.12 3.16
N ILE A 90 15.28 16.53 2.12
CA ILE A 90 13.84 16.34 2.01
C ILE A 90 13.53 14.85 2.09
N MET A 91 12.64 14.48 3.00
CA MET A 91 12.12 13.13 3.15
C MET A 91 10.67 13.08 2.70
N VAL A 92 10.37 12.10 1.85
CA VAL A 92 9.02 11.79 1.34
C VAL A 92 8.76 10.29 1.51
N CYS A 93 7.49 9.91 1.68
CA CYS A 93 7.09 8.51 1.81
C CYS A 93 6.02 8.14 0.78
N ALA A 94 6.30 7.10 0.00
CA ALA A 94 5.32 6.49 -0.89
C ALA A 94 4.79 5.19 -0.27
N GLN A 95 3.47 5.07 -0.17
CA GLN A 95 2.81 3.84 0.24
C GLN A 95 2.25 3.12 -0.99
N LYS A 96 2.54 1.82 -1.09
CA LYS A 96 1.95 0.94 -2.09
C LYS A 96 1.09 -0.11 -1.40
N GLN A 97 -0.15 -0.23 -1.86
CA GLN A 97 -1.06 -1.28 -1.46
C GLN A 97 -1.30 -2.20 -2.66
N ASP A 98 -0.92 -3.46 -2.51
CA ASP A 98 -1.18 -4.50 -3.50
C ASP A 98 -2.32 -5.40 -3.00
N ARG A 99 -3.39 -5.51 -3.80
CA ARG A 99 -4.42 -6.51 -3.54
C ARG A 99 -3.99 -7.82 -4.19
N LEU A 100 -3.37 -8.67 -3.39
CA LEU A 100 -3.08 -10.03 -3.79
C LEU A 100 -4.40 -10.82 -3.77
N LEU A 101 -4.96 -11.09 -4.94
CA LEU A 101 -5.95 -12.15 -5.13
C LEU A 101 -5.18 -13.41 -5.54
N PRO A 102 -4.99 -14.38 -4.63
CA PRO A 102 -4.28 -15.60 -4.96
C PRO A 102 -5.03 -16.37 -6.05
N ALA A 103 -4.30 -16.99 -6.98
CA ALA A 103 -4.90 -17.78 -8.05
C ALA A 103 -5.78 -18.94 -7.54
N SER A 104 -5.53 -19.43 -6.31
CA SER A 104 -6.36 -20.43 -5.65
C SER A 104 -7.77 -19.94 -5.35
N VAL A 105 -7.89 -18.72 -4.80
CA VAL A 105 -9.18 -18.11 -4.45
C VAL A 105 -10.01 -17.88 -5.71
N VAL A 106 -9.39 -17.37 -6.77
CA VAL A 106 -10.07 -17.14 -8.04
C VAL A 106 -10.59 -18.45 -8.64
N ARG A 107 -9.80 -19.53 -8.59
CA ARG A 107 -10.22 -20.83 -9.10
C ARG A 107 -11.42 -21.39 -8.32
N GLN A 108 -11.37 -21.32 -7.00
CA GLN A 108 -12.44 -21.80 -6.14
C GLN A 108 -13.76 -21.06 -6.42
N GLU A 109 -13.74 -19.72 -6.41
CA GLU A 109 -14.91 -18.88 -6.71
C GLU A 109 -15.45 -19.11 -8.13
N THR A 110 -14.55 -19.31 -9.11
CA THR A 110 -14.96 -19.64 -10.49
C THR A 110 -15.66 -20.99 -10.55
N GLU A 111 -15.15 -22.00 -9.85
CA GLU A 111 -15.73 -23.35 -9.84
C GLU A 111 -17.08 -23.38 -9.11
N GLU A 112 -17.22 -22.61 -8.03
CA GLU A 112 -18.47 -22.44 -7.30
C GLU A 112 -19.56 -21.81 -8.18
N LYS A 113 -19.24 -20.68 -8.86
CA LYS A 113 -20.18 -20.04 -9.81
C LYS A 113 -20.52 -20.96 -10.99
N VAL A 114 -19.55 -21.71 -11.50
CA VAL A 114 -19.80 -22.70 -12.57
C VAL A 114 -20.79 -23.74 -12.07
N ALA A 115 -20.56 -24.34 -10.90
CA ALA A 115 -21.45 -25.36 -10.33
C ALA A 115 -22.87 -24.82 -10.11
N GLU A 116 -23.01 -23.59 -9.61
CA GLU A 116 -24.30 -22.93 -9.41
C GLU A 116 -25.07 -22.78 -10.75
N ILE A 117 -24.39 -22.31 -11.81
CA ILE A 117 -25.00 -22.13 -13.13
C ILE A 117 -25.37 -23.48 -13.75
N GLU A 118 -24.51 -24.49 -13.64
CA GLU A 118 -24.79 -25.84 -14.15
C GLU A 118 -26.00 -26.46 -13.44
N GLN A 119 -26.12 -26.28 -12.13
CA GLN A 119 -27.27 -26.72 -11.35
C GLN A 119 -28.56 -25.99 -11.75
N ARG A 120 -28.49 -24.66 -11.92
CA ARG A 120 -29.65 -23.83 -12.26
C ARG A 120 -30.16 -24.04 -13.68
N GLN A 121 -29.25 -24.22 -14.64
CA GLN A 121 -29.57 -24.29 -16.08
C GLN A 121 -29.55 -25.71 -16.64
N ALA A 122 -29.21 -26.72 -15.82
CA ALA A 122 -29.09 -28.13 -16.20
C ALA A 122 -28.22 -28.34 -17.46
N ARG A 123 -27.22 -27.47 -17.67
CA ARG A 123 -26.29 -27.52 -18.81
C ARG A 123 -24.86 -27.41 -18.33
N LYS A 124 -23.93 -27.96 -19.10
CA LYS A 124 -22.50 -27.80 -18.83
C LYS A 124 -21.97 -26.45 -19.31
N ILE A 125 -21.07 -25.86 -18.53
CA ILE A 125 -20.36 -24.63 -18.90
C ILE A 125 -19.09 -24.99 -19.68
N PHE A 126 -18.96 -24.42 -20.88
CA PHE A 126 -17.80 -24.66 -21.74
C PHE A 126 -16.69 -23.63 -21.51
N ARG A 127 -15.49 -23.93 -22.02
CA ARG A 127 -14.24 -23.17 -21.78
C ARG A 127 -14.36 -21.65 -22.01
N LYS A 128 -15.12 -21.22 -23.02
CA LYS A 128 -15.31 -19.79 -23.33
C LYS A 128 -16.06 -19.06 -22.22
N GLU A 129 -17.13 -19.67 -21.71
CA GLU A 129 -17.99 -19.10 -20.68
C GLU A 129 -17.35 -19.22 -19.30
N LYS A 130 -16.63 -20.31 -19.00
CA LYS A 130 -15.79 -20.42 -17.79
C LYS A 130 -14.75 -19.31 -17.70
N ARG A 131 -14.13 -18.93 -18.83
CA ARG A 131 -13.16 -17.82 -18.87
C ARG A 131 -13.84 -16.49 -18.58
N GLN A 132 -15.05 -16.27 -19.09
CA GLN A 132 -15.82 -15.06 -18.80
C GLN A 132 -16.20 -14.98 -17.31
N ILE A 133 -16.65 -16.09 -16.71
CA ILE A 133 -16.92 -16.18 -15.27
C ILE A 133 -15.64 -15.90 -14.46
N GLN A 134 -14.50 -16.42 -14.91
CA GLN A 134 -13.22 -16.16 -14.25
C GLN A 134 -12.83 -14.68 -14.33
N ASP A 135 -13.03 -14.04 -15.48
CA ASP A 135 -12.79 -12.60 -15.65
C ASP A 135 -13.75 -11.77 -14.76
N ASP A 136 -15.00 -12.20 -14.60
CA ASP A 136 -16.00 -11.61 -13.68
C ASP A 136 -15.67 -11.84 -12.19
N VAL A 137 -14.84 -12.84 -11.86
CA VAL A 137 -14.33 -13.06 -10.49
C VAL A 137 -13.08 -12.22 -10.24
N TYR A 138 -12.32 -11.88 -11.29
CA TYR A 138 -11.17 -10.98 -11.21
C TYR A 138 -11.55 -9.49 -11.16
N ALA A 139 -12.71 -9.12 -11.72
CA ALA A 139 -13.28 -7.79 -11.66
C ALA A 139 -13.90 -7.53 -10.28
#